data_AF-A0A328L6R3-F1
#
_entry.id   AF-A0A328L6R3-F1
#
_cell.length_a   1.000
_cell.length_b   1.000
_cell.length_c   1.000
_cell.angle_alpha   90.00
_cell.angle_beta   90.00
_cell.angle_gamma   90.00
#
_symmetry.space_group_name_H-M   'P 1'
#
loop_
_entity.id
_entity.type
_entity.pdbx_description
1 polymer ?
#
loop_
_entity_poly.entity_id
_entity_poly.type
_entity_poly.pdbx_seq_one_letter_code
_entity_poly.pdbx_strand_id
1 'polypeptide(L)' 'MEETHSKWKSGEVTAVMLMEMLELKKNTFYKIMKEYEEAK' A
#
# COMPACT_ATOMS: atom_id res chain seq x y z
N MET A 1 2.60 -4.82 -7.76
CA MET A 1 2.42 -4.42 -6.34
C MET A 1 3.70 -4.56 -5.52
N GLU A 2 4.65 -5.45 -5.88
CA GLU A 2 5.91 -5.57 -5.14
C GLU A 2 6.75 -4.28 -5.14
N GLU A 3 6.82 -3.55 -6.24
CA GLU A 3 7.64 -2.33 -6.32
C GLU A 3 7.12 -1.21 -5.42
N THR A 4 5.79 -1.03 -5.37
CA THR A 4 5.14 -0.03 -4.52
C THR A 4 5.14 -0.45 -3.05
N HIS A 5 5.00 -1.75 -2.77
CA HIS A 5 5.12 -2.29 -1.42
C HIS A 5 6.55 -2.13 -0.88
N SER A 6 7.58 -2.38 -1.69
CA SER A 6 8.99 -2.11 -1.31
C SER A 6 9.23 -0.63 -1.04
N LYS A 7 8.75 0.28 -1.89
CA LYS A 7 8.89 1.72 -1.68
C LYS A 7 8.13 2.21 -0.44
N TRP A 8 6.97 1.63 -0.13
CA TRP A 8 6.26 1.90 1.13
C TRP A 8 7.02 1.38 2.35
N LYS A 9 7.54 0.15 2.29
CA LYS A 9 8.28 -0.49 3.39
C LYS A 9 9.67 0.14 3.61
N SER A 10 10.25 0.73 2.56
CA SER A 10 11.47 1.56 2.58
C SER A 10 11.23 2.97 3.18
N GLY A 11 9.97 3.40 3.28
CA GLY A 11 9.61 4.75 3.71
C GLY A 11 9.75 5.83 2.63
N GLU A 12 10.12 5.45 1.40
CA GLU A 12 10.17 6.34 0.23
C GLU A 12 8.80 6.89 -0.15
N VAL A 13 7.73 6.12 0.11
CA VAL A 13 6.35 6.52 -0.18
C VAL A 13 5.50 6.28 1.04
N THR A 14 4.76 7.31 1.49
CA THR A 14 3.86 7.17 2.64
C THR A 14 2.56 6.45 2.23
N ALA A 15 1.90 5.83 3.20
CA ALA A 15 0.58 5.23 2.99
C ALA A 15 -0.44 6.26 2.44
N VAL A 16 -0.30 7.54 2.83
CA VAL A 16 -1.15 8.64 2.35
C VAL A 16 -0.92 8.93 0.87
N MET A 17 0.34 9.06 0.43
CA MET A 17 0.66 9.25 -0.99
C MET A 17 0.18 8.08 -1.84
N LEU A 18 0.31 6.86 -1.33
CA LEU A 18 -0.18 5.66 -2.01
C LEU A 18 -1.71 5.62 -2.13
N MET A 19 -2.42 6.03 -1.06
CA MET A 19 -3.87 6.19 -1.09
C MET A 19 -4.30 7.26 -2.10
N GLU A 20 -3.60 8.39 -2.17
CA GLU A 20 -3.90 9.45 -3.14
C GLU A 20 -3.59 9.04 -4.58
N MET A 21 -2.42 8.45 -4.84
CA MET A 21 -2.02 8.01 -6.19
C MET A 21 -2.94 6.91 -6.76
N LEU A 22 -3.48 6.06 -5.89
CA LEU A 22 -4.37 4.97 -6.28
C LEU A 22 -5.85 5.31 -6.09
N GLU A 23 -6.16 6.53 -5.65
CA GLU A 23 -7.50 7.00 -5.26
C GLU A 23 -8.24 6.00 -4.33
N LEU A 24 -7.47 5.36 -3.44
CA LEU A 24 -7.97 4.36 -2.52
C LEU A 24 -8.43 5.00 -1.23
N LYS A 25 -9.62 4.60 -0.78
CA LYS A 25 -10.07 4.88 0.58
C LYS A 25 -9.22 4.09 1.58
N LYS A 26 -9.00 4.68 2.76
CA LYS A 26 -8.19 4.11 3.85
C LYS A 26 -8.54 2.65 4.16
N ASN A 27 -9.84 2.35 4.23
CA ASN A 27 -10.35 0.99 4.49
C ASN A 27 -9.93 -0.01 3.40
N THR A 28 -10.02 0.38 2.13
CA THR A 28 -9.62 -0.45 0.98
C THR A 28 -8.11 -0.65 0.97
N PHE A 29 -7.34 0.40 1.23
CA PHE A 29 -5.88 0.34 1.24
C PHE A 29 -5.37 -0.70 2.25
N TYR A 30 -5.79 -0.62 3.51
CA TYR A 30 -5.34 -1.58 4.53
C TYR A 30 -5.83 -3.00 4.27
N LYS A 31 -7.00 -3.17 3.66
CA LYS A 31 -7.52 -4.49 3.29
C LYS A 31 -6.65 -5.15 2.23
N ILE A 32 -6.33 -4.41 1.16
CA ILE A 32 -5.42 -4.88 0.09
C ILE A 32 -4.03 -5.19 0.65
N MET A 33 -3.47 -4.31 1.49
CA MET A 33 -2.14 -4.53 2.07
C MET A 33 -2.11 -5.77 2.97
N LYS A 34 -3.15 -5.99 3.78
CA LYS A 34 -3.29 -7.19 4.60
C LYS A 34 -3.35 -8.45 3.75
N GLU A 35 -4.20 -8.46 2.72
CA GLU A 35 -4.29 -9.59 1.77
C GLU A 35 -2.97 -9.82 1.03
N TYR A 36 -2.23 -8.75 0.71
CA TYR A 36 -0.92 -8.84 0.06
C TYR A 36 0.18 -9.39 0.98
N GLU A 37 0.16 -9.04 2.26
CA GLU A 37 1.07 -9.62 3.27
C GLU A 37 0.69 -11.06 3.64
N GLU A 38 -0.59 -11.43 3.60
CA GLU A 38 -1.05 -12.82 3.86
C GLU A 38 -0.85 -13.75 2.66
N ALA A 39 -0.84 -13.22 1.43
CA ALA A 39 -0.62 -13.99 0.20
C ALA A 39 0.87 -14.21 -0.14
N LYS A 40 1.80 -13.69 0.66
CA LYS A 40 3.25 -13.82 0.49
C LYS A 40 3.86 -14.62 1.63
#